data_AF-A0A661SV92-F1
#
_entry.id   AF-A0A661SV92-F1
#
_cell.length_a   1.000
_cell.length_b   1.000
_cell.length_c   1.000
_cell.angle_alpha   90.00
_cell.angle_beta   90.00
_cell.angle_gamma   90.00
#
_symmetry.space_group_name_H-M   'P 1'
#
loop_
_entity.id
_entity.type
_entity.pdbx_description
1 polymer ?
#
loop_
_entity_poly.entity_id
_entity_poly.type
_entity_poly.pdbx_seq_one_letter_code
_entity_poly.pdbx_strand_id
1 'polypeptide(L)'
;GGVPDKHVTVVGFSKGGVIALLASRVVGRDQVNWIIQAGCGPWIERLPDFIPRGHILSQLDQADDVAQSCSSLFSRMPEGSIVREDTLELGSGHGAFYSINPEWFEGAVEWAGK
;
A
#
# COMPACT_ATOMS: atom_id res chain seq x y z
N GLY A 1 -4.70 27.68 -7.60
CA GLY A 1 -5.36 26.75 -6.65
C GLY A 1 -4.73 25.38 -6.80
N GLY A 2 -4.60 24.61 -5.72
CA GLY A 2 -4.05 23.25 -5.74
C GLY A 2 -5.08 22.21 -5.28
N VAL A 3 -4.76 20.93 -5.47
CA VAL A 3 -5.58 19.79 -4.99
C VAL A 3 -5.26 19.55 -3.50
N PRO A 4 -6.26 19.45 -2.60
CA PRO A 4 -6.03 19.08 -1.20
C PRO A 4 -5.39 17.70 -1.05
N ASP A 5 -4.53 17.51 -0.04
CA ASP A 5 -3.78 16.25 0.15
C ASP A 5 -4.70 15.02 0.24
N LYS A 6 -5.82 15.12 0.95
CA LYS A 6 -6.84 14.06 1.05
C LYS A 6 -7.53 13.70 -0.27
N HIS A 7 -7.39 14.52 -1.31
CA HIS A 7 -7.92 14.21 -2.64
C HIS A 7 -6.81 13.68 -3.58
N VAL A 8 -5.63 13.37 -3.05
CA VAL A 8 -4.52 12.78 -3.79
C VAL A 8 -4.35 11.34 -3.35
N THR A 9 -4.44 10.44 -4.33
CA THR A 9 -4.15 9.02 -4.14
C THR A 9 -3.00 8.61 -5.04
N VAL A 10 -1.99 7.95 -4.46
CA VAL A 10 -0.88 7.35 -5.22
C VAL A 10 -1.02 5.83 -5.14
N VAL A 11 -1.12 5.18 -6.29
CA VAL A 11 -1.19 3.72 -6.40
C VAL A 11 0.08 3.18 -7.05
N GLY A 12 0.61 2.08 -6.51
CA GLY A 12 1.77 1.41 -7.05
C GLY A 12 1.70 -0.10 -6.88
N PHE A 13 2.06 -0.83 -7.94
CA PHE A 13 2.11 -2.29 -7.96
C PHE A 13 3.56 -2.82 -8.06
N SER A 14 3.87 -3.89 -7.33
CA SER A 14 5.19 -4.54 -7.31
C SER A 14 6.30 -3.53 -6.95
N LYS A 15 7.33 -3.35 -7.79
CA LYS A 15 8.34 -2.29 -7.61
C LYS A 15 7.73 -0.89 -7.55
N GLY A 16 6.61 -0.65 -8.25
CA GLY A 16 5.85 0.59 -8.13
C GLY A 16 5.25 0.76 -6.73
N GLY A 17 4.83 -0.33 -6.07
CA GLY A 17 4.38 -0.34 -4.68
C GLY A 17 5.52 -0.04 -3.70
N VAL A 18 6.72 -0.59 -3.96
CA VAL A 18 7.95 -0.24 -3.21
C VAL A 18 8.25 1.25 -3.34
N ILE A 19 8.21 1.80 -4.56
CA ILE A 19 8.43 3.22 -4.81
C ILE A 19 7.38 4.07 -4.10
N ALA A 20 6.10 3.69 -4.16
CA ALA A 20 5.01 4.39 -3.49
C ALA A 20 5.22 4.44 -1.97
N LEU A 21 5.61 3.32 -1.34
CA LEU A 21 5.97 3.29 0.08
C LEU A 21 7.13 4.24 0.39
N LEU A 22 8.24 4.16 -0.35
CA LEU A 22 9.38 5.04 -0.13
C LEU A 22 9.02 6.52 -0.33
N ALA A 23 8.22 6.82 -1.35
CA ALA A 23 7.72 8.15 -1.64
C ALA A 23 6.83 8.67 -0.51
N SER A 24 6.01 7.82 0.13
CA SER A 24 5.15 8.21 1.25
C SER A 24 5.94 8.85 2.39
N ARG A 25 7.11 8.30 2.70
CA ARG A 25 8.03 8.87 3.70
C ARG A 25 8.61 10.20 3.24
N VAL A 26 9.07 10.29 1.99
CA VAL A 26 9.71 11.50 1.45
C VAL A 26 8.72 12.65 1.31
N VAL A 27 7.50 12.37 0.85
CA VAL A 27 6.40 13.34 0.73
C VAL A 27 5.95 13.82 2.11
N GLY A 28 5.87 12.90 3.08
CA GLY A 28 5.70 13.26 4.49
C GLY A 28 4.38 13.94 4.84
N ARG A 29 3.33 13.74 4.02
CA ARG A 29 2.00 14.32 4.25
C ARG A 29 1.01 13.27 4.73
N ASP A 30 0.44 13.52 5.91
CA ASP A 30 -0.38 12.54 6.63
C ASP A 30 -1.75 12.29 6.03
N GLN A 31 -2.23 13.18 5.16
CA GLN A 31 -3.55 13.08 4.54
C GLN A 31 -3.52 12.51 3.12
N VAL A 32 -2.35 12.23 2.55
CA VAL A 32 -2.28 11.60 1.22
C VAL A 32 -2.65 10.13 1.36
N ASN A 33 -3.45 9.63 0.42
CA ASN A 33 -3.85 8.24 0.35
C ASN A 33 -2.83 7.44 -0.50
N TRP A 34 -2.42 6.29 0.00
CA TRP A 34 -1.47 5.38 -0.65
C TRP A 34 -2.09 4.01 -0.81
N ILE A 35 -2.01 3.46 -2.02
CA ILE A 35 -2.46 2.10 -2.32
C ILE A 35 -1.25 1.29 -2.81
N ILE A 36 -0.87 0.30 -2.02
CA ILE A 36 0.34 -0.50 -2.19
C ILE A 36 -0.08 -1.91 -2.57
N GLN A 37 0.07 -2.26 -3.85
CA GLN A 37 -0.33 -3.56 -4.38
C GLN A 37 0.91 -4.44 -4.54
N ALA A 38 0.99 -5.54 -3.79
CA ALA A 38 2.14 -6.45 -3.80
C ALA A 38 3.50 -5.72 -3.64
N GLY A 39 3.56 -4.72 -2.75
CA GLY A 39 4.74 -3.86 -2.60
C GLY A 39 5.62 -4.19 -1.39
N CYS A 40 5.11 -4.93 -0.41
CA CYS A 40 5.85 -5.29 0.80
C CYS A 40 6.60 -6.62 0.66
N GLY A 41 7.60 -6.81 1.51
CA GLY A 41 8.44 -8.01 1.48
C GLY A 41 9.69 -7.88 2.36
N PRO A 42 10.62 -8.85 2.30
CA PRO A 42 11.79 -8.92 3.17
C PRO A 42 12.74 -7.70 3.10
N TRP A 43 12.61 -6.88 2.06
CA TRP A 43 13.39 -5.65 1.91
C TRP A 43 13.12 -4.64 3.03
N ILE A 44 11.93 -4.67 3.64
CA ILE A 44 11.52 -3.78 4.74
C ILE A 44 12.46 -3.95 5.94
N GLU A 45 12.93 -5.18 6.19
CA GLU A 45 13.85 -5.47 7.29
C GLU A 45 15.26 -4.91 7.06
N ARG A 46 15.60 -4.55 5.82
CA ARG A 46 16.85 -3.85 5.49
C ARG A 46 16.79 -2.35 5.80
N LEU A 47 15.61 -1.84 6.13
CA LEU A 47 15.35 -0.44 6.47
C LEU A 47 14.64 -0.34 7.83
N PRO A 48 15.32 -0.65 8.95
CA PRO A 48 14.69 -0.75 10.27
C PRO A 48 14.02 0.56 10.72
N ASP A 49 14.59 1.70 10.34
CA ASP A 49 14.09 3.03 10.72
C ASP A 49 13.07 3.61 9.72
N PHE A 50 12.68 2.84 8.70
CA PHE A 50 11.71 3.29 7.71
C PHE A 50 10.28 3.22 8.28
N ILE A 51 9.63 4.38 8.31
CA ILE A 51 8.24 4.55 8.74
C ILE A 51 7.50 5.37 7.66
N PRO A 52 6.56 4.80 6.90
CA PRO A 52 5.81 5.52 5.88
C PRO A 52 4.86 6.57 6.51
N ARG A 53 4.31 7.48 5.69
CA ARG A 53 3.40 8.55 6.13
C ARG A 53 2.17 8.60 5.22
N GLY A 54 1.03 9.02 5.76
CA GLY A 54 -0.24 9.05 5.02
C GLY A 54 -1.20 7.95 5.44
N HIS A 55 -2.32 7.83 4.71
CA HIS A 55 -3.27 6.73 4.87
C HIS A 55 -2.89 5.60 3.91
N ILE A 56 -2.61 4.41 4.42
CA ILE A 56 -2.05 3.32 3.60
C ILE A 56 -3.01 2.14 3.50
N LEU A 57 -3.35 1.78 2.27
CA LEU A 57 -3.93 0.50 1.92
C LEU A 57 -2.83 -0.41 1.36
N SER A 58 -2.62 -1.57 1.97
CA SER A 58 -1.87 -2.68 1.39
C SER A 58 -2.84 -3.69 0.80
N GLN A 59 -2.58 -4.17 -0.41
CA GLN A 59 -3.30 -5.29 -1.01
C GLN A 59 -2.28 -6.31 -1.50
N LEU A 60 -2.49 -7.58 -1.15
CA LEU A 60 -1.69 -8.70 -1.67
C LEU A 60 -2.58 -9.90 -1.93
N ASP A 61 -2.18 -10.75 -2.86
CA ASP A 61 -2.81 -12.07 -3.02
C ASP A 61 -2.16 -13.07 -2.08
N GLN A 62 -2.96 -13.96 -1.48
CA GLN A 62 -2.46 -15.01 -0.58
C GLN A 62 -1.49 -15.96 -1.29
N ALA A 63 -1.63 -16.15 -2.61
CA ALA A 63 -0.73 -16.99 -3.40
C ALA A 63 0.48 -16.21 -3.97
N ASP A 64 0.71 -14.96 -3.56
CA ASP A 64 1.89 -14.19 -4.01
C ASP A 64 3.18 -14.78 -3.40
N ASP A 65 4.11 -15.15 -4.28
CA ASP A 65 5.39 -15.75 -3.94
C ASP A 65 6.57 -14.74 -3.97
N VAL A 66 6.29 -13.50 -4.37
CA VAL A 66 7.26 -12.40 -4.48
C VAL A 66 7.08 -11.37 -3.38
N ALA A 67 5.84 -10.93 -3.16
CA ALA A 67 5.47 -9.96 -2.14
C ALA A 67 4.95 -10.65 -0.88
N GLN A 68 5.01 -9.94 0.24
CA GLN A 68 4.51 -10.41 1.53
C GLN A 68 3.74 -9.29 2.24
N SER A 69 3.08 -9.63 3.34
CA SER A 69 2.37 -8.70 4.22
C SER A 69 3.23 -7.48 4.62
N CYS A 70 2.58 -6.32 4.68
CA CYS A 70 3.12 -5.07 5.23
C CYS A 70 2.98 -4.98 6.76
N SER A 71 2.43 -5.99 7.43
CA SER A 71 2.16 -5.94 8.88
C SER A 71 3.38 -5.58 9.73
N SER A 72 4.58 -6.07 9.38
CA SER A 72 5.82 -5.73 10.09
C SER A 72 6.25 -4.27 9.93
N LEU A 73 5.78 -3.61 8.87
CA LEU A 73 5.98 -2.18 8.66
C LEU A 73 4.92 -1.36 9.39
N PHE A 74 3.66 -1.79 9.33
CA PHE A 74 2.55 -1.11 9.99
C PHE A 74 2.69 -1.08 11.51
N SER A 75 3.28 -2.12 12.11
CA SER A 75 3.61 -2.14 13.54
C SER A 75 4.63 -1.08 13.97
N ARG A 76 5.37 -0.48 13.02
CA ARG A 76 6.33 0.60 13.26
C ARG A 76 5.68 1.99 13.20
N MET A 77 4.48 2.09 12.67
CA MET A 77 3.79 3.37 12.50
C MET A 77 3.21 3.85 13.84
N PRO A 78 3.10 5.19 14.05
CA PRO A 78 2.52 5.73 15.27
C PRO A 78 1.11 5.20 15.55
N GLU A 79 0.74 5.10 16.82
CA GLU A 79 -0.62 4.78 17.24
C GLU A 79 -1.63 5.76 16.60
N GLY A 80 -2.75 5.21 16.11
CA GLY A 80 -3.77 5.98 15.40
C GLY A 80 -3.51 6.19 13.90
N SER A 81 -2.41 5.65 13.35
CA SER A 81 -2.18 5.65 11.90
C SER A 81 -3.30 4.92 11.16
N ILE A 82 -3.77 5.51 10.04
CA ILE A 82 -4.82 4.91 9.21
C ILE A 82 -4.17 3.96 8.22
N VAL A 83 -4.20 2.67 8.56
CA VAL A 83 -3.70 1.59 7.71
C VAL A 83 -4.74 0.48 7.56
N ARG A 84 -4.78 -0.16 6.39
CA ARG A 84 -5.55 -1.38 6.13
C ARG A 84 -4.69 -2.32 5.31
N GLU A 85 -4.76 -3.62 5.58
CA GLU A 85 -4.21 -4.65 4.71
C GLU A 85 -5.31 -5.61 4.28
N ASP A 86 -5.45 -5.77 2.97
CA ASP A 86 -6.36 -6.71 2.35
C ASP A 86 -5.50 -7.89 1.82
N THR A 87 -5.64 -9.06 2.44
CA THR A 87 -5.12 -10.31 1.87
C THR A 87 -6.22 -10.95 1.06
N LEU A 88 -6.00 -11.05 -0.25
CA LEU A 88 -6.97 -11.46 -1.25
C LEU A 88 -6.82 -12.96 -1.57
N GLU A 89 -7.90 -13.59 -2.04
CA GLU A 89 -7.92 -15.02 -2.39
C GLU A 89 -8.16 -15.21 -3.91
N LEU A 90 -7.47 -14.42 -4.73
CA LEU A 90 -7.62 -14.44 -6.20
C LEU A 90 -6.86 -15.61 -6.85
N GLY A 91 -5.85 -16.15 -6.16
CA GLY A 91 -5.06 -17.31 -6.60
C GLY A 91 -4.14 -17.03 -7.79
N SER A 92 -4.05 -15.77 -8.22
CA SER A 92 -3.20 -15.33 -9.33
C SER A 92 -1.81 -14.88 -8.85
N GLY A 93 -1.56 -14.94 -7.54
CA GLY A 93 -0.29 -14.60 -6.92
C GLY A 93 0.16 -13.19 -7.26
N HIS A 94 1.45 -13.04 -7.60
CA HIS A 94 2.01 -11.72 -7.94
C HIS A 94 1.29 -11.05 -9.13
N GLY A 95 0.66 -11.82 -10.01
CA GLY A 95 -0.10 -11.32 -11.16
C GLY A 95 -1.52 -10.83 -10.84
N ALA A 96 -1.96 -10.86 -9.58
CA ALA A 96 -3.32 -10.52 -9.16
C ALA A 96 -3.82 -9.13 -9.60
N PHE A 97 -2.89 -8.20 -9.86
CA PHE A 97 -3.19 -6.81 -10.23
C PHE A 97 -2.98 -6.50 -11.72
N TYR A 98 -2.71 -7.50 -12.57
CA TYR A 98 -2.56 -7.31 -14.02
C TYR A 98 -3.88 -7.04 -14.75
N SER A 99 -4.96 -7.55 -14.17
CA SER A 99 -6.31 -7.39 -14.70
C SER A 99 -7.22 -6.88 -13.59
N ILE A 100 -8.24 -6.15 -14.00
CA ILE A 100 -9.29 -5.69 -13.09
C ILE A 100 -9.96 -6.90 -12.43
N ASN A 101 -10.02 -6.90 -11.10
CA ASN A 101 -10.84 -7.82 -10.33
C ASN A 101 -11.59 -7.00 -9.27
N PRO A 102 -12.92 -7.19 -9.11
CA PRO A 102 -13.70 -6.44 -8.13
C PRO A 102 -13.12 -6.48 -6.72
N GLU A 103 -12.57 -7.62 -6.30
CA GLU A 103 -12.11 -7.85 -4.92
C GLU A 103 -11.00 -6.87 -4.51
N TRP A 104 -10.03 -6.60 -5.40
CA TRP A 104 -9.03 -5.57 -5.13
C TRP A 104 -9.49 -4.18 -5.57
N PHE A 105 -10.23 -4.07 -6.68
CA PHE A 105 -10.53 -2.79 -7.29
C PHE A 105 -11.51 -1.96 -6.48
N GLU A 106 -12.56 -2.58 -5.93
CA GLU A 106 -13.55 -1.87 -5.13
C GLU A 106 -12.92 -1.32 -3.84
N GLY A 107 -12.10 -2.13 -3.16
CA GLY A 107 -11.34 -1.68 -2.00
C GLY A 107 -10.38 -0.53 -2.30
N ALA A 108 -9.74 -0.55 -3.48
CA ALA A 108 -8.86 0.53 -3.93
C ALA A 108 -9.62 1.84 -4.24
N VAL A 109 -10.77 1.75 -4.93
CA VAL A 109 -11.60 2.91 -5.25
C VAL A 109 -12.21 3.52 -3.99
N GLU A 110 -12.71 2.68 -3.06
CA GLU A 110 -13.19 3.13 -1.76
C GLU A 110 -12.10 3.90 -1.00
N TRP A 111 -10.87 3.36 -0.98
CA TRP A 111 -9.75 4.01 -0.31
C TRP A 111 -9.37 5.35 -0.94
N ALA A 112 -9.39 5.41 -2.28
CA ALA A 112 -9.06 6.64 -3.00
C ALA A 112 -10.04 7.80 -2.73
N GLY A 113 -11.24 7.51 -2.25
CA GLY A 113 -12.26 8.48 -1.88
C GLY A 113 -12.23 8.97 -0.43
N LYS A 114 -11.28 8.52 0.39
CA LYS A 114 -11.14 8.92 1.81
C LYS A 114 -10.55 10.31 2.01
#